data_AF-A0A7W4CZN9-F1
#
_entry.id   AF-A0A7W4CZN9-F1
#
_cell.length_a   1.000
_cell.length_b   1.000
_cell.length_c   1.000
_cell.angle_alpha   90.00
_cell.angle_beta   90.00
_cell.angle_gamma   90.00
#
_symmetry.space_group_name_H-M   'P 1'
#
loop_
_entity.id
_entity.type
_entity.pdbx_description
1 polymer ?
#
loop_
_entity_poly.entity_id
_entity_poly.type
_entity_poly.pdbx_seq_one_letter_code
_entity_poly.pdbx_strand_id
1 'polypeptide(L)'
;MNTSRIAVVTALLCIGAWTLKAITVSLAGGPNLSPLEDALFLVGLVASLTAALFLGLALSTGRRVGVRVLAALASIIAGVAFSAAVVALVEWIQPADPGWIWGEINLWVFAAVLLAAAVWSRSIRREGTGDGDTGSRSAQTSG
;
A
#
# COMPACT_ATOMS: atom_id res chain seq x y z
N MET A 1 -14.87 2.12 -8.86
CA MET A 1 -15.03 2.59 -7.46
C MET A 1 -14.58 1.56 -6.42
N ASN A 2 -14.86 0.26 -6.59
CA ASN A 2 -14.52 -0.75 -5.58
C ASN A 2 -13.00 -0.96 -5.40
N THR A 3 -12.22 -0.93 -6.49
CA THR A 3 -10.78 -1.26 -6.44
C THR A 3 -9.95 -0.30 -5.58
N SER A 4 -10.13 1.02 -5.70
CA SER A 4 -9.41 2.01 -4.87
C SER A 4 -9.80 1.94 -3.39
N ARG A 5 -11.07 1.64 -3.07
CA ARG A 5 -11.50 1.46 -1.67
C ARG A 5 -10.87 0.21 -1.09
N ILE A 6 -10.89 -0.90 -1.83
CA ILE A 6 -10.26 -2.15 -1.40
C ILE A 6 -8.77 -1.91 -1.14
N ALA A 7 -8.04 -1.27 -2.05
CA ALA A 7 -6.62 -0.96 -1.89
C ALA A 7 -6.31 -0.20 -0.59
N VAL A 8 -7.11 0.83 -0.26
CA VAL A 8 -6.95 1.59 0.99
C VAL A 8 -7.27 0.74 2.21
N VAL A 9 -8.39 0.00 2.20
CA VAL A 9 -8.79 -0.85 3.34
C VAL A 9 -7.74 -1.92 3.60
N THR A 10 -7.23 -2.59 2.57
CA THR A 10 -6.21 -3.62 2.73
C THR A 10 -4.86 -3.04 3.15
N ALA A 11 -4.51 -1.82 2.72
CA ALA A 11 -3.33 -1.12 3.24
C ALA A 11 -3.48 -0.78 4.74
N LEU A 12 -4.66 -0.36 5.18
CA LEU A 12 -4.94 -0.13 6.60
C LEU A 12 -4.92 -1.42 7.41
N LEU A 13 -5.43 -2.53 6.87
CA LEU A 13 -5.35 -3.85 7.50
C LEU A 13 -3.90 -4.33 7.62
N CYS A 14 -3.06 -4.06 6.61
CA CYS A 14 -1.63 -4.35 6.67
C CYS A 14 -0.96 -3.59 7.83
N ILE A 15 -1.19 -2.28 7.93
CA ILE A 15 -0.68 -1.44 9.04
C ILE A 15 -1.20 -1.96 10.38
N GLY A 16 -2.49 -2.28 10.48
CA GLY A 16 -3.09 -2.80 11.70
C GLY A 16 -2.47 -4.12 12.15
N ALA A 17 -2.26 -5.05 11.21
CA ALA A 17 -1.65 -6.35 11.49
C ALA A 17 -0.20 -6.21 11.97
N TRP A 18 0.61 -5.37 11.32
CA TRP A 18 2.00 -5.13 11.73
C TRP A 18 2.11 -4.30 13.02
N THR A 19 1.14 -3.42 13.30
CA THR A 19 1.02 -2.76 14.60
C THR A 19 0.74 -3.77 15.70
N LEU A 20 -0.23 -4.67 15.47
CA LEU A 20 -0.54 -5.71 16.44
C LEU A 20 0.65 -6.66 16.63
N LYS A 21 1.38 -7.00 15.56
CA LYS A 21 2.63 -7.76 15.62
C LYS A 21 3.64 -7.08 16.55
N ALA A 22 3.90 -5.79 16.34
CA ALA A 22 4.85 -5.04 17.15
C ALA A 22 4.45 -5.01 18.65
N ILE A 23 3.15 -4.89 18.93
CA ILE A 23 2.62 -4.97 20.30
C ILE A 23 2.85 -6.37 20.89
N THR A 24 2.52 -7.43 20.15
CA THR A 24 2.69 -8.82 20.66
C THR A 24 4.15 -9.18 20.90
N VAL A 25 5.07 -8.71 20.04
CA VAL A 25 6.51 -8.88 20.20
C VAL A 25 7.01 -8.11 21.42
N SER A 26 6.55 -6.87 21.60
CA SER A 26 6.91 -6.05 22.76
C SER A 26 6.43 -6.67 24.08
N LEU A 27 5.21 -7.21 24.11
CA LEU A 27 4.65 -7.90 25.28
C LEU A 27 5.36 -9.23 25.59
N ALA A 28 5.87 -9.92 24.57
CA ALA A 28 6.63 -11.15 24.74
C ALA A 28 8.09 -10.93 25.17
N GLY A 29 8.55 -9.66 25.23
CA GLY A 29 9.90 -9.31 25.67
C GLY A 29 10.97 -9.33 24.58
N GLY A 30 10.58 -9.45 23.31
CA GLY A 30 11.51 -9.45 22.18
C GLY A 30 11.07 -10.28 20.97
N PRO A 31 11.80 -10.18 19.86
CA PRO A 31 11.51 -10.93 18.63
C PRO A 31 11.70 -12.44 18.85
N ASN A 32 10.95 -13.25 18.09
CA ASN A 32 10.89 -14.71 18.13
C ASN A 32 10.37 -15.32 19.44
N LEU A 33 9.81 -14.51 20.34
CA LEU A 33 9.25 -14.98 21.61
C LEU A 33 7.71 -15.08 21.58
N SER A 34 7.06 -14.44 20.60
CA SER A 34 5.60 -14.47 20.48
C SER A 34 5.14 -15.49 19.43
N PRO A 35 4.25 -16.44 19.78
CA PRO A 35 3.70 -17.39 18.81
C PRO A 35 2.80 -16.73 17.76
N LEU A 36 2.37 -15.48 18.00
CA LEU A 36 1.55 -14.71 17.06
C LEU A 36 2.38 -13.87 16.09
N GLU A 37 3.70 -13.80 16.27
CA GLU A 37 4.58 -12.95 15.47
C GLU A 37 4.48 -13.28 13.97
N ASP A 38 4.69 -14.54 13.62
CA ASP A 38 4.67 -15.01 12.23
C ASP A 38 3.27 -14.90 11.62
N ALA A 39 2.24 -15.23 12.40
CA ALA A 39 0.86 -15.16 11.94
C ALA A 39 0.47 -13.72 11.58
N LEU A 40 0.79 -12.75 12.43
CA LEU A 40 0.49 -11.32 12.20
C LEU A 40 1.34 -10.73 11.08
N PHE A 41 2.61 -11.17 10.97
CA PHE A 41 3.45 -10.84 9.83
C PHE A 41 2.83 -11.29 8.50
N LEU A 42 2.41 -12.56 8.42
CA LEU A 42 1.79 -13.14 7.22
C LEU A 42 0.47 -12.46 6.87
N VAL A 43 -0.38 -12.15 7.85
CA VAL A 43 -1.63 -11.40 7.63
C VAL A 43 -1.32 -10.03 7.02
N GLY A 44 -0.34 -9.32 7.56
CA GLY A 44 0.07 -8.02 7.01
C GLY A 44 0.66 -8.12 5.61
N LEU A 45 1.43 -9.19 5.32
CA LEU A 45 1.98 -9.46 3.99
C LEU A 45 0.89 -9.73 2.96
N VAL A 46 -0.09 -10.59 3.27
CA VAL A 46 -1.22 -10.87 2.38
C VAL A 46 -2.03 -9.60 2.13
N ALA A 47 -2.26 -8.80 3.17
CA ALA A 47 -2.96 -7.53 3.06
C ALA A 47 -2.21 -6.53 2.18
N SER A 48 -0.87 -6.46 2.28
CA SER A 48 -0.06 -5.57 1.45
C SER A 48 -0.04 -5.99 -0.02
N LEU A 49 0.10 -7.28 -0.32
CA LEU A 49 0.02 -7.81 -1.68
C LEU A 49 -1.34 -7.53 -2.31
N THR A 50 -2.41 -7.71 -1.54
CA THR A 50 -3.78 -7.38 -1.97
C THR A 50 -3.90 -5.88 -2.26
N ALA A 51 -3.38 -5.02 -1.38
CA ALA A 51 -3.39 -3.58 -1.61
C ALA A 51 -2.64 -3.18 -2.88
N ALA A 52 -1.44 -3.73 -3.12
CA ALA A 52 -0.64 -3.47 -4.32
C ALA A 52 -1.35 -3.93 -5.61
N LEU A 53 -1.97 -5.12 -5.58
CA LEU A 53 -2.75 -5.65 -6.71
C LEU A 53 -3.92 -4.73 -7.05
N PHE A 54 -4.71 -4.35 -6.03
CA PHE A 54 -5.86 -3.48 -6.23
C PHE A 54 -5.47 -2.04 -6.59
N LEU A 55 -4.31 -1.57 -6.16
CA LEU A 55 -3.72 -0.31 -6.59
C LEU A 55 -3.40 -0.33 -8.09
N GLY A 56 -2.71 -1.37 -8.59
CA GLY A 56 -2.44 -1.51 -10.02
C GLY A 56 -3.70 -1.62 -10.87
N LEU A 57 -4.72 -2.35 -10.39
CA LEU A 57 -6.04 -2.40 -11.02
C LEU A 57 -6.76 -1.05 -10.99
N ALA A 58 -6.60 -0.30 -9.90
CA ALA A 58 -7.15 1.03 -9.73
C ALA A 58 -6.42 2.06 -10.60
N LEU A 59 -5.15 1.87 -10.98
CA LEU A 59 -4.47 2.78 -11.89
C LEU A 59 -4.76 2.46 -13.37
N SER A 60 -5.10 1.21 -13.69
CA SER A 60 -5.31 0.74 -15.07
C SER A 60 -6.78 0.70 -15.52
N THR A 61 -7.71 1.31 -14.76
CA THR A 61 -9.14 1.30 -15.12
C THR A 61 -9.37 2.00 -16.47
N GLY A 62 -10.20 1.40 -17.33
CA GLY A 62 -10.47 1.89 -18.69
C GLY A 62 -9.52 1.36 -19.76
N ARG A 63 -8.47 0.61 -19.37
CA ARG A 63 -7.56 -0.08 -20.31
C ARG A 63 -8.03 -1.52 -20.59
N ARG A 64 -7.49 -2.11 -21.65
CA ARG A 64 -7.72 -3.52 -22.04
C ARG A 64 -7.31 -4.47 -20.90
N VAL A 65 -7.97 -5.63 -20.82
CA VAL A 65 -7.76 -6.62 -19.74
C VAL A 65 -6.29 -6.99 -19.56
N GLY A 66 -5.56 -7.26 -20.65
CA GLY A 66 -4.13 -7.59 -20.59
C GLY A 66 -3.28 -6.50 -19.93
N VAL A 67 -3.55 -5.22 -20.21
CA VAL A 67 -2.85 -4.09 -19.59
C VAL A 67 -3.16 -3.99 -18.10
N ARG A 68 -4.38 -4.34 -17.68
CA ARG A 68 -4.77 -4.33 -16.27
C ARG A 68 -4.06 -5.41 -15.47
N VAL A 69 -3.95 -6.61 -16.05
CA VAL A 69 -3.18 -7.71 -15.45
C VAL A 69 -1.71 -7.33 -15.33
N LEU A 70 -1.11 -6.81 -16.41
CA LEU A 70 0.28 -6.34 -16.38
C LEU A 70 0.50 -5.23 -15.35
N ALA A 71 -0.42 -4.27 -15.23
CA ALA A 71 -0.32 -3.20 -14.23
C ALA A 71 -0.43 -3.73 -12.79
N ALA A 72 -1.30 -4.71 -12.55
CA ALA A 72 -1.42 -5.36 -11.24
C ALA A 72 -0.13 -6.10 -10.86
N LEU A 73 0.42 -6.90 -11.77
CA LEU A 73 1.68 -7.60 -11.57
C LEU A 73 2.85 -6.62 -11.40
N ALA A 74 2.94 -5.60 -12.23
CA ALA A 74 3.95 -4.56 -12.14
C ALA A 74 3.90 -3.82 -10.79
N SER A 75 2.72 -3.62 -10.21
CA SER A 75 2.57 -2.98 -8.90
C SER A 75 3.12 -3.86 -7.77
N ILE A 76 2.94 -5.19 -7.86
CA ILE A 76 3.54 -6.13 -6.90
C ILE A 76 5.07 -6.12 -7.06
N ILE A 77 5.57 -6.22 -8.29
CA ILE A 77 7.01 -6.21 -8.60
C ILE A 77 7.64 -4.90 -8.11
N ALA A 78 7.00 -3.76 -8.35
CA ALA A 78 7.44 -2.46 -7.86
C ALA A 78 7.49 -2.42 -6.33
N GLY A 79 6.52 -3.00 -5.65
CA GLY A 79 6.53 -3.12 -4.19
C GLY A 79 7.70 -3.95 -3.67
N VAL A 80 7.97 -5.10 -4.28
CA VAL A 80 9.13 -5.95 -3.94
C VAL A 80 10.44 -5.22 -4.21
N ALA A 81 10.58 -4.58 -5.37
CA ALA A 81 11.77 -3.82 -5.73
C ALA A 81 12.01 -2.63 -4.79
N PHE A 82 10.93 -1.94 -4.37
CA PHE A 82 11.03 -0.87 -3.37
C PHE A 82 11.51 -1.40 -2.02
N SER A 83 10.95 -2.51 -1.54
CA SER A 83 11.40 -3.14 -0.28
C SER A 83 12.87 -3.53 -0.36
N ALA A 84 13.31 -4.15 -1.48
CA ALA A 84 14.71 -4.49 -1.70
C ALA A 84 15.62 -3.25 -1.74
N ALA A 85 15.17 -2.15 -2.34
CA ALA A 85 15.91 -0.89 -2.39
C ALA A 85 16.07 -0.26 -0.98
N VAL A 86 15.04 -0.34 -0.14
CA VAL A 86 15.13 0.13 1.26
C VAL A 86 16.12 -0.73 2.05
N VAL A 87 16.09 -2.06 1.89
CA VAL A 87 17.08 -2.96 2.51
C VAL A 87 18.49 -2.61 2.07
N ALA A 88 18.73 -2.48 0.75
CA ALA A 88 20.05 -2.12 0.22
C ALA A 88 20.52 -0.73 0.72
N LEU A 89 19.61 0.24 0.82
CA LEU A 89 19.91 1.57 1.37
C LEU A 89 20.31 1.49 2.85
N VAL A 90 19.61 0.68 3.63
CA VAL A 90 19.91 0.45 5.05
C VAL A 90 21.27 -0.22 5.20
N GLU A 91 21.54 -1.29 4.45
CA GLU A 91 22.84 -1.99 4.45
C GLU A 91 24.00 -1.06 4.10
N TRP A 92 23.78 -0.10 3.19
CA TRP A 92 24.79 0.87 2.80
C TRP A 92 25.12 1.89 3.91
N ILE A 93 24.16 2.22 4.78
CA ILE A 93 24.32 3.23 5.84
C ILE A 93 24.80 2.63 7.17
N GLN A 94 24.63 1.32 7.37
CA GLN A 94 24.80 0.64 8.66
C GLN A 94 26.19 0.02 8.87
N PRO A 95 26.81 0.18 10.07
CA PRO A 95 27.99 -0.59 10.47
C PRO A 95 27.61 -1.97 11.04
N ALA A 96 28.11 -3.02 10.39
CA ALA A 96 28.32 -4.42 10.82
C ALA A 96 27.16 -5.29 11.35
N ASP A 97 26.10 -4.76 11.98
CA ASP A 97 24.99 -5.58 12.49
C ASP A 97 23.62 -4.91 12.24
N PRO A 98 22.95 -5.20 11.11
CA PRO A 98 21.59 -4.74 10.84
C PRO A 98 20.63 -5.51 11.76
N GLY A 99 20.52 -5.06 13.01
CA GLY A 99 19.63 -5.67 13.99
C GLY A 99 18.17 -5.67 13.52
N TRP A 100 17.34 -6.47 14.20
CA TRP A 100 15.91 -6.67 13.90
C TRP A 100 15.11 -5.37 13.67
N ILE A 101 15.52 -4.28 14.32
CA ILE A 101 14.93 -2.94 14.23
C ILE A 101 14.83 -2.45 12.77
N TRP A 102 15.82 -2.77 11.93
CA TRP A 102 15.84 -2.31 10.55
C TRP A 102 14.90 -3.06 9.63
N GLY A 103 14.73 -4.37 9.85
CA GLY A 103 13.67 -5.14 9.20
C GLY A 103 12.30 -4.54 9.50
N GLU A 104 12.10 -4.13 10.75
CA GLU A 104 10.87 -3.51 11.22
C GLU A 104 10.64 -2.14 10.56
N ILE A 105 11.67 -1.29 10.51
CA ILE A 105 11.59 0.01 9.83
C ILE A 105 11.20 -0.16 8.36
N ASN A 106 11.79 -1.13 7.65
CA ASN A 106 11.45 -1.39 6.26
C ASN A 106 9.95 -1.74 6.09
N LEU A 107 9.39 -2.56 6.98
CA LEU A 107 7.95 -2.88 6.97
C LEU A 107 7.10 -1.62 7.14
N TRP A 108 7.44 -0.75 8.09
CA TRP A 108 6.70 0.49 8.33
C TRP A 108 6.78 1.46 7.15
N VAL A 109 7.98 1.66 6.59
CA VAL A 109 8.18 2.52 5.42
C VAL A 109 7.39 1.99 4.22
N PHE A 110 7.44 0.68 3.98
CA PHE A 110 6.69 0.05 2.90
C PHE A 110 5.17 0.23 3.07
N ALA A 111 4.64 -0.06 4.26
CA ALA A 111 3.21 0.11 4.54
C ALA A 111 2.74 1.55 4.38
N ALA A 112 3.55 2.52 4.85
CA ALA A 112 3.25 3.94 4.73
C ALA A 112 3.20 4.40 3.26
N VAL A 113 4.21 4.01 2.45
CA VAL A 113 4.26 4.32 1.02
C VAL A 113 3.08 3.70 0.28
N LEU A 114 2.76 2.45 0.58
CA LEU A 114 1.64 1.74 -0.03
C LEU A 114 0.30 2.40 0.29
N LEU A 115 0.08 2.79 1.55
CA LEU A 115 -1.12 3.53 1.95
C LEU A 115 -1.18 4.90 1.25
N ALA A 116 -0.08 5.65 1.22
CA ALA A 116 -0.01 6.95 0.55
C ALA A 116 -0.36 6.83 -0.94
N ALA A 117 0.20 5.83 -1.63
CA ALA A 117 -0.11 5.56 -3.04
C ALA A 117 -1.58 5.16 -3.24
N ALA A 118 -2.15 4.35 -2.34
CA ALA A 118 -3.57 3.98 -2.37
C ALA A 118 -4.49 5.19 -2.20
N VAL A 119 -4.20 6.06 -1.23
CA VAL A 119 -4.95 7.30 -0.99
C VAL A 119 -4.83 8.27 -2.16
N TRP A 120 -3.62 8.46 -2.70
CA TRP A 120 -3.38 9.31 -3.86
C TRP A 120 -4.13 8.80 -5.10
N SER A 121 -4.07 7.50 -5.40
CA SER A 121 -4.81 6.93 -6.53
C SER A 121 -6.32 7.19 -6.46
N ARG A 122 -6.86 7.32 -5.23
CA ARG A 122 -8.25 7.65 -4.97
C ARG A 122 -8.55 9.14 -5.14
N SER A 123 -7.62 10.05 -4.82
CA SER A 123 -7.83 11.50 -4.97
C SER A 123 -7.87 11.91 -6.45
N ILE A 124 -6.93 11.44 -7.28
CA ILE A 124 -6.89 11.72 -8.73
C ILE A 124 -8.21 11.34 -9.40
N ARG A 125 -8.82 10.22 -8.95
CA ARG A 125 -10.10 9.74 -9.50
C ARG A 125 -11.30 10.58 -9.12
N ARG A 126 -11.25 11.33 -8.00
CA ARG A 126 -12.35 12.20 -7.56
C ARG A 126 -12.36 13.51 -8.33
N GLU A 127 -11.18 14.07 -8.60
CA GLU A 127 -11.02 15.33 -9.35
C GLU A 127 -11.55 15.20 -10.78
N GLY A 128 -11.25 14.09 -11.48
CA GLY A 128 -11.75 13.84 -12.84
C GLY A 128 -13.27 13.68 -12.99
N THR A 129 -14.03 13.60 -11.88
CA THR A 129 -15.50 13.54 -11.88
C THR A 129 -16.18 14.84 -11.44
N GLY A 130 -15.44 15.80 -10.87
CA GLY A 130 -16.02 17.03 -10.29
C GLY A 130 -16.12 18.21 -11.26
N ASP A 131 -15.35 18.20 -12.36
CA ASP A 131 -15.18 19.38 -13.24
C ASP A 131 -16.17 19.42 -14.42
N GLY A 132 -17.12 18.47 -14.49
CA GLY A 132 -18.08 18.35 -15.59
C GLY A 132 -19.43 19.05 -15.39
N ASP A 133 -19.73 19.58 -14.20
CA ASP A 133 -21.09 19.96 -13.81
C ASP A 133 -21.32 21.47 -13.63
N THR A 134 -20.30 22.31 -13.83
CA THR A 134 -20.41 23.78 -13.68
C THR A 134 -20.68 24.52 -15.00
N GLY A 135 -20.52 23.86 -16.16
CA GLY A 135 -20.64 24.51 -17.48
C GLY A 135 -22.02 24.44 -18.16
N SER A 136 -22.95 23.60 -17.68
CA SER A 136 -24.22 23.34 -18.36
C SER A 136 -25.42 24.14 -17.83
N ARG A 137 -25.27 24.83 -16.69
CA ARG A 137 -26.36 25.62 -16.07
C ARG A 137 -26.48 27.06 -16.54
N SER A 138 -25.49 27.61 -17.24
CA SER A 138 -25.50 29.01 -17.70
C SER A 138 -26.17 29.23 -19.06
N ALA A 139 -26.44 28.17 -19.83
CA ALA A 139 -27.00 28.32 -21.19
C ALA A 139 -28.54 28.24 -21.27
N GLN A 140 -29.25 28.06 -20.15
CA GLN A 140 -30.71 27.81 -20.16
C GLN A 140 -31.55 29.00 -19.64
N THR A 141 -30.95 30.19 -19.45
CA THR A 141 -31.66 31.38 -18.92
C THR A 141 -31.65 32.59 -19.86
N SER A 142 -31.47 32.38 -21.16
CA SER A 142 -31.70 33.39 -22.19
C SER A 142 -32.50 32.68 -23.30
N GLY A 143 -33.81 32.86 -23.46
CA GLY A 143 -34.54 34.13 -23.42
C GLY A 143 -34.67 34.59 -24.85
#